data_AF-A0AA35ZWX7-F1
#
_entry.id   AF-A0AA35ZWX7-F1
#
_cell.length_a   1.000
_cell.length_b   1.000
_cell.length_c   1.000
_cell.angle_alpha   90.00
_cell.angle_beta   90.00
_cell.angle_gamma   90.00
#
_symmetry.space_group_name_H-M   'P 1'
#
loop_
_entity.id
_entity.type
_entity.pdbx_description
1 polymer ?
#
loop_
_entity_poly.entity_id
_entity_poly.type
_entity_poly.pdbx_seq_one_letter_code
_entity_poly.pdbx_strand_id
1 'polypeptide(L)'
;MSTFHTSFDTNTVNVNVLIASLGSTLRNKKDALENVHTRIQFANTEFQTFISSKIDKLYEDLAVENKIMDKISVKIENVKVLLVKLAHANRRIDDLLSKKDAMKSCIADVHAYLNNFNETRDTLITKSVRKHLVDKLRPVFAMLNRMEGVSESGTLPK
;
A
#
# COMPACT_ATOMS: atom_id res chain seq x y z
N MET A 1 -39.99 96.42 17.02
CA MET A 1 -38.54 96.21 16.81
C MET A 1 -37.90 95.30 17.86
N SER A 2 -38.18 95.45 19.15
CA SER A 2 -37.56 94.63 20.23
C SER A 2 -37.83 93.11 20.13
N THR A 3 -39.03 92.68 19.75
CA THR A 3 -39.41 91.26 19.61
C THR A 3 -38.76 90.53 18.43
N PHE A 4 -38.34 91.27 17.40
CA PHE A 4 -37.66 90.69 16.24
C PHE A 4 -36.20 90.35 16.55
N HIS A 5 -35.54 91.19 17.34
CA HIS A 5 -34.15 91.00 17.72
C HIS A 5 -33.99 89.76 18.62
N THR A 6 -34.87 89.61 19.62
CA THR A 6 -34.86 88.43 20.51
C THR A 6 -35.15 87.12 19.78
N SER A 7 -36.05 87.12 18.78
CA SER A 7 -36.30 85.94 17.95
C SER A 7 -35.11 85.57 17.07
N PHE A 8 -34.39 86.57 16.53
CA PHE A 8 -33.20 86.33 15.71
C PHE A 8 -32.05 85.74 16.54
N ASP A 9 -31.81 86.28 17.74
CA ASP A 9 -30.76 85.80 18.64
C ASP A 9 -31.05 84.37 19.12
N THR A 10 -32.31 84.07 19.46
CA THR A 10 -32.76 82.72 19.85
C THR A 10 -32.54 81.71 18.72
N ASN A 11 -32.90 82.09 17.49
CA ASN A 11 -32.71 81.23 16.32
C ASN A 11 -31.22 80.98 16.05
N THR A 12 -30.38 82.00 16.21
CA THR A 12 -28.92 81.88 16.04
C THR A 12 -28.33 80.90 17.06
N VAL A 13 -28.74 80.99 18.33
CA VAL A 13 -28.31 80.05 19.38
C VAL A 13 -28.77 78.63 19.04
N ASN A 14 -30.03 78.44 18.65
CA ASN A 14 -30.57 77.13 18.31
C ASN A 14 -29.84 76.49 17.12
N VAL A 15 -29.56 77.27 16.07
CA VAL A 15 -28.79 76.81 14.91
C VAL A 15 -27.38 76.38 15.32
N ASN A 16 -26.70 77.16 16.17
CA ASN A 16 -25.36 76.81 16.65
C ASN A 16 -25.36 75.52 17.48
N VAL A 17 -26.37 75.32 18.34
CA VAL A 17 -26.53 74.07 19.11
C VAL A 17 -26.76 72.87 18.18
N LEU A 18 -27.60 73.02 17.15
CA LEU A 18 -27.85 71.97 16.16
C LEU A 18 -26.58 71.63 15.37
N ILE A 19 -25.81 72.63 14.95
CA ILE A 19 -24.54 72.44 14.25
C ILE A 19 -23.54 71.69 15.14
N ALA A 20 -23.42 72.06 16.42
CA ALA A 20 -22.55 71.37 17.37
C ALA A 20 -22.98 69.91 17.60
N SER A 21 -24.28 69.67 17.75
CA SER A 21 -24.85 68.33 17.93
C SER A 21 -24.64 67.44 16.70
N LEU A 22 -24.87 67.99 15.50
CA LEU A 22 -24.59 67.30 14.24
C LEU A 22 -23.09 66.99 14.09
N GLY A 23 -22.23 67.95 14.40
CA GLY A 23 -20.77 67.75 14.35
C GLY A 23 -20.29 66.65 15.31
N SER A 24 -20.83 66.60 16.53
CA SER A 24 -20.58 65.54 17.49
C SER A 24 -21.08 64.18 16.98
N THR A 25 -22.30 64.12 16.44
CA THR A 25 -22.90 62.91 15.89
C THR A 25 -22.07 62.36 14.71
N LEU A 26 -21.65 63.22 13.79
CA LEU A 26 -20.84 62.83 12.64
C LEU A 26 -19.47 62.30 13.07
N ARG A 27 -18.83 62.93 14.06
CA ARG A 27 -17.56 62.45 14.62
C ARG A 27 -17.70 61.07 15.25
N ASN A 28 -18.71 60.89 16.10
CA ASN A 28 -18.97 59.60 16.74
C ASN A 28 -19.25 58.48 15.70
N LYS A 29 -20.00 58.80 14.63
CA LYS A 29 -20.26 57.85 13.55
C LYS A 29 -19.00 57.53 12.74
N LYS A 30 -18.15 58.52 12.47
CA LYS A 30 -16.85 58.32 11.82
C LYS A 30 -15.96 57.39 12.66
N ASP A 31 -15.84 57.64 13.96
CA ASP A 31 -15.00 56.83 14.85
C ASP A 31 -15.54 55.40 14.97
N ALA A 32 -16.87 55.23 15.03
CA ALA A 32 -17.51 53.91 15.01
C ALA A 32 -17.25 53.16 13.70
N LEU A 33 -17.30 53.85 12.55
CA LEU A 33 -17.01 53.26 11.25
C LEU A 33 -15.54 52.83 11.15
N GLU A 34 -14.61 53.66 11.62
CA GLU A 34 -13.18 53.34 11.63
C GLU A 34 -12.87 52.12 12.51
N ASN A 35 -13.53 52.02 13.67
CA ASN A 35 -13.44 50.83 14.53
C ASN A 35 -13.97 49.56 13.81
N VAL A 36 -15.11 49.65 13.14
CA VAL A 36 -15.63 48.51 12.36
C VAL A 36 -14.67 48.15 11.23
N HIS A 37 -14.14 49.13 10.50
CA HIS A 37 -13.20 48.93 9.41
C HIS A 37 -11.93 48.20 9.89
N THR A 38 -11.30 48.68 10.95
CA THR A 38 -10.10 48.06 11.53
C THR A 38 -10.36 46.63 12.02
N ARG A 39 -11.52 46.36 12.65
CA ARG A 39 -11.91 45.01 13.07
C ARG A 39 -12.10 44.06 11.88
N ILE A 40 -12.73 44.53 10.80
CA ILE A 40 -12.90 43.73 9.57
C ILE A 40 -11.53 43.44 8.94
N GLN A 41 -10.66 44.44 8.86
CA GLN A 41 -9.31 44.27 8.31
C GLN A 41 -8.49 43.25 9.12
N PHE A 42 -8.57 43.34 10.45
CA PHE A 42 -7.93 42.39 11.35
C PHE A 42 -8.47 40.96 11.14
N ALA A 43 -9.79 40.78 11.20
CA ALA A 43 -10.42 39.47 11.00
C ALA A 43 -10.11 38.88 9.61
N ASN A 44 -10.06 39.71 8.57
CA ASN A 44 -9.67 39.27 7.23
C ASN A 44 -8.21 38.79 7.19
N THR A 45 -7.31 39.48 7.89
CA THR A 45 -5.89 39.10 7.97
C THR A 45 -5.71 37.78 8.73
N GLU A 46 -6.41 37.61 9.84
CA GLU A 46 -6.43 36.34 10.59
C GLU A 46 -6.97 35.20 9.74
N PHE A 47 -8.07 35.43 9.03
CA PHE A 47 -8.68 34.44 8.16
C PHE A 47 -7.76 34.04 6.99
N GLN A 48 -7.10 35.01 6.35
CA GLN A 48 -6.11 34.74 5.31
C GLN A 48 -4.95 33.91 5.85
N THR A 49 -4.41 34.27 7.02
CA THR A 49 -3.31 33.53 7.66
C THR A 49 -3.75 32.09 7.99
N PHE A 50 -4.95 31.91 8.52
CA PHE A 50 -5.51 30.60 8.82
C PHE A 50 -5.67 29.75 7.56
N ILE A 51 -6.24 30.31 6.49
CA ILE A 51 -6.40 29.60 5.22
C ILE A 51 -5.05 29.21 4.64
N SER A 52 -4.09 30.12 4.58
CA SER A 52 -2.75 29.83 4.05
C SER A 52 -2.09 28.69 4.82
N SER A 53 -2.15 28.71 6.15
CA SER A 53 -1.61 27.62 6.98
C SER A 53 -2.32 26.27 6.71
N LYS A 54 -3.65 26.29 6.49
CA LYS A 54 -4.39 25.07 6.13
C LYS A 54 -3.99 24.54 4.76
N ILE A 55 -3.80 25.43 3.79
CA ILE A 55 -3.34 25.08 2.44
C ILE A 55 -1.94 24.48 2.48
N ASP A 56 -1.01 25.09 3.21
CA ASP A 56 0.36 24.59 3.35
C ASP A 56 0.37 23.17 3.95
N LYS A 57 -0.43 22.95 5.00
CA LYS A 57 -0.58 21.62 5.60
C LYS A 57 -1.14 20.60 4.61
N LEU A 58 -2.15 20.97 3.81
CA LEU A 58 -2.70 20.07 2.79
C LEU A 58 -1.66 19.71 1.73
N TYR A 59 -0.77 20.63 1.36
CA TYR A 59 0.35 20.32 0.46
C TYR A 59 1.36 19.36 1.08
N GLU A 60 1.68 19.52 2.37
CA GLU A 60 2.55 18.58 3.11
C GLU A 60 1.93 17.18 3.18
N ASP A 61 0.65 17.08 3.56
CA ASP A 61 -0.08 15.82 3.65
C ASP A 61 -0.15 15.13 2.28
N LEU A 62 -0.42 15.88 1.21
CA LEU A 62 -0.42 15.37 -0.17
C LEU A 62 0.95 14.84 -0.60
N ALA A 63 2.04 15.51 -0.22
CA ALA A 63 3.40 15.05 -0.51
C ALA A 63 3.72 13.73 0.22
N VAL A 64 3.22 13.55 1.44
CA VAL A 64 3.34 12.29 2.19
C VAL A 64 2.51 11.18 1.53
N GLU A 65 1.28 11.47 1.13
CA GLU A 65 0.40 10.52 0.46
C GLU A 65 1.01 10.02 -0.87
N ASN A 66 1.57 10.93 -1.67
CA ASN A 66 2.26 10.56 -2.92
C ASN A 66 3.45 9.61 -2.66
N LYS A 67 4.25 9.87 -1.63
CA LYS A 67 5.35 8.96 -1.24
C LYS A 67 4.85 7.58 -0.80
N ILE A 68 3.68 7.51 -0.17
CA ILE A 68 3.05 6.23 0.19
C ILE A 68 2.58 5.50 -1.07
N MET A 69 1.98 6.22 -2.02
CA MET A 69 1.53 5.67 -3.30
C MET A 69 2.69 5.08 -4.11
N ASP A 70 3.84 5.75 -4.14
CA ASP A 70 5.06 5.24 -4.78
C ASP A 70 5.53 3.93 -4.13
N LYS A 71 5.56 3.87 -2.79
CA LYS A 71 5.94 2.65 -2.05
C LYS A 71 4.97 1.51 -2.30
N ILE A 72 3.67 1.78 -2.39
CA ILE A 72 2.64 0.80 -2.72
C ILE A 72 2.88 0.26 -4.14
N SER A 73 3.17 1.13 -5.11
CA SER A 73 3.43 0.75 -6.49
C SER A 73 4.62 -0.22 -6.60
N VAL A 74 5.72 0.05 -5.88
CA VAL A 74 6.87 -0.86 -5.80
C VAL A 74 6.48 -2.21 -5.19
N LYS A 75 5.70 -2.23 -4.10
CA LYS A 75 5.23 -3.47 -3.47
C LYS A 75 4.33 -4.29 -4.41
N ILE A 76 3.43 -3.63 -5.16
CA ILE A 76 2.58 -4.30 -6.15
C ILE A 76 3.43 -4.99 -7.21
N GLU A 77 4.46 -4.32 -7.71
CA GLU A 77 5.33 -4.90 -8.74
C GLU A 77 6.13 -6.10 -8.20
N ASN A 78 6.63 -6.00 -6.97
CA ASN A 78 7.27 -7.13 -6.30
C ASN A 78 6.33 -8.34 -6.14
N VAL A 79 5.07 -8.10 -5.77
CA VAL A 79 4.06 -9.17 -5.67
C VAL A 79 3.80 -9.84 -7.02
N LYS A 80 3.69 -9.07 -8.11
CA LYS A 80 3.56 -9.65 -9.47
C LYS A 80 4.74 -10.53 -9.84
N VAL A 81 5.97 -10.08 -9.55
CA VAL A 81 7.19 -10.89 -9.81
C VAL A 81 7.15 -12.19 -9.00
N LEU A 82 6.74 -12.13 -7.73
CA LEU A 82 6.61 -13.32 -6.88
C LEU A 82 5.53 -14.29 -7.39
N LEU A 83 4.40 -13.78 -7.88
CA LEU A 83 3.36 -14.60 -8.50
C LEU A 83 3.87 -15.35 -9.73
N VAL A 84 4.64 -14.69 -10.59
CA VAL A 84 5.26 -15.35 -11.76
C VAL A 84 6.26 -16.42 -11.32
N LYS A 85 7.10 -16.13 -10.32
CA LYS A 85 8.05 -17.11 -9.77
C LYS A 85 7.35 -18.31 -9.15
N LEU A 86 6.25 -18.08 -8.43
CA LEU A 86 5.44 -19.14 -7.84
C LEU A 86 4.80 -20.02 -8.91
N ALA A 87 4.19 -19.42 -9.93
CA ALA A 87 3.62 -20.17 -11.06
C ALA A 87 4.67 -21.02 -11.78
N HIS A 88 5.88 -20.48 -11.97
CA HIS A 88 6.99 -21.22 -12.54
C HIS A 88 7.46 -22.38 -11.64
N ALA A 89 7.58 -22.15 -10.33
CA ALA A 89 7.95 -23.19 -9.37
C ALA A 89 6.93 -24.33 -9.35
N ASN A 90 5.63 -24.01 -9.37
CA ASN A 90 4.56 -25.00 -9.42
C ASN A 90 4.65 -25.87 -10.68
N ARG A 91 4.82 -25.29 -11.87
CA ARG A 91 5.01 -26.07 -13.11
C ARG A 91 6.20 -27.02 -13.02
N ARG A 92 7.29 -26.60 -12.37
CA ARG A 92 8.49 -27.42 -12.20
C ARG A 92 8.27 -28.55 -11.20
N ILE A 93 7.45 -28.33 -10.17
CA ILE A 93 7.00 -29.39 -9.27
C ILE A 93 6.16 -30.41 -10.03
N ASP A 94 5.21 -29.96 -10.84
CA ASP A 94 4.35 -30.84 -11.65
C ASP A 94 5.17 -31.71 -12.62
N ASP A 95 6.16 -31.11 -13.31
CA ASP A 95 7.10 -31.84 -14.19
C ASP A 95 7.92 -32.88 -13.41
N LEU A 96 8.42 -32.54 -12.22
CA LEU A 96 9.18 -33.47 -11.38
C LEU A 96 8.31 -34.62 -10.86
N LEU A 97 7.05 -34.35 -10.48
CA LEU A 97 6.10 -35.38 -10.08
C LEU A 97 5.80 -36.33 -11.25
N SER A 98 5.56 -35.80 -12.44
CA SER A 98 5.35 -36.61 -13.64
C SER A 98 6.57 -37.51 -13.95
N LYS A 99 7.79 -36.96 -13.84
CA LYS A 99 9.03 -37.73 -14.02
C LYS A 99 9.21 -38.80 -12.95
N LYS A 100 8.88 -38.49 -11.69
CA LYS A 100 8.90 -39.46 -10.58
C LYS A 100 7.97 -40.63 -10.89
N ASP A 101 6.75 -40.36 -11.35
CA ASP A 101 5.76 -41.39 -11.67
C ASP A 101 6.21 -42.25 -12.87
N ALA A 102 6.75 -41.64 -13.93
CA ALA A 102 7.32 -42.36 -15.06
C ALA A 102 8.49 -43.28 -14.62
N MET A 103 9.34 -42.80 -13.72
CA MET A 103 10.44 -43.59 -13.18
C MET A 103 9.92 -44.75 -12.32
N LYS A 104 8.91 -44.53 -11.48
CA LYS A 104 8.24 -45.58 -10.70
C LYS A 104 7.66 -46.68 -11.60
N SER A 105 7.02 -46.31 -12.71
CA SER A 105 6.52 -47.28 -13.70
C SER A 105 7.65 -48.10 -14.31
N CYS A 106 8.72 -47.44 -14.78
CA CYS A 106 9.88 -48.12 -15.37
C CYS A 106 10.53 -49.11 -14.38
N ILE A 107 10.64 -48.73 -13.11
CA ILE A 107 11.16 -49.61 -12.06
C ILE A 107 10.26 -50.84 -11.87
N ALA A 108 8.94 -50.65 -11.85
CA ALA A 108 7.99 -51.75 -11.73
C ALA A 108 8.10 -52.72 -12.92
N ASP A 109 8.23 -52.21 -14.14
CA ASP A 109 8.42 -53.01 -15.35
C ASP A 109 9.71 -53.82 -15.29
N VAL A 110 10.84 -53.18 -14.96
CA VAL A 110 12.14 -53.85 -14.79
C VAL A 110 12.04 -54.94 -13.72
N HIS A 111 11.41 -54.65 -12.59
CA HIS A 111 11.21 -55.63 -11.53
C HIS A 111 10.38 -56.83 -12.00
N ALA A 112 9.32 -56.61 -12.78
CA ALA A 112 8.50 -57.68 -13.36
C ALA A 112 9.30 -58.55 -14.34
N TYR A 113 10.09 -57.96 -15.24
CA TYR A 113 10.96 -58.70 -16.17
C TYR A 113 11.98 -59.58 -15.42
N LEU A 114 12.59 -59.05 -14.36
CA LEU A 114 13.56 -59.78 -13.56
C LEU A 114 12.93 -60.95 -12.82
N ASN A 115 11.74 -60.77 -12.27
CA ASN A 115 10.99 -61.84 -11.62
C ASN A 115 10.60 -62.94 -12.62
N ASN A 116 10.11 -62.57 -13.81
CA ASN A 116 9.81 -63.53 -14.87
C ASN A 116 11.04 -64.34 -15.28
N PHE A 117 12.20 -63.67 -15.48
CA PHE A 117 13.46 -64.35 -15.75
C PHE A 117 13.86 -65.32 -14.64
N ASN A 118 13.53 -64.98 -13.39
CA ASN A 118 13.79 -65.79 -12.21
C ASN A 118 12.99 -67.10 -12.18
N GLU A 119 11.78 -67.06 -12.73
CA GLU A 119 10.83 -68.18 -12.76
C GLU A 119 11.10 -69.13 -13.92
N THR A 120 11.63 -68.64 -15.04
CA THR A 120 12.12 -69.50 -16.14
C THR A 120 13.30 -70.36 -15.68
N ARG A 121 13.06 -71.65 -15.46
CA ARG A 121 13.99 -72.64 -14.88
C ARG A 121 15.16 -73.03 -15.80
N ASP A 122 16.04 -72.10 -16.14
CA ASP A 122 17.31 -72.43 -16.80
C ASP A 122 18.48 -72.37 -15.80
N THR A 123 18.72 -73.50 -15.13
CA THR A 123 19.51 -73.60 -13.88
C THR A 123 20.96 -73.11 -13.98
N LEU A 124 21.54 -73.05 -15.19
CA LEU A 124 22.93 -72.63 -15.39
C LEU A 124 23.07 -71.10 -15.56
N ILE A 125 22.15 -70.48 -16.29
CA ILE A 125 22.16 -69.03 -16.57
C ILE A 125 21.63 -68.25 -15.34
N THR A 126 20.65 -68.82 -14.65
CA THR A 126 19.90 -68.12 -13.59
C THR A 126 20.77 -67.69 -12.41
N LYS A 127 21.79 -68.46 -11.98
CA LYS A 127 22.52 -68.15 -10.73
C LYS A 127 23.51 -66.99 -10.85
N SER A 128 24.33 -66.99 -11.91
CA SER A 128 25.34 -65.95 -12.16
C SER A 128 24.68 -64.64 -12.57
N VAL A 129 23.71 -64.71 -13.48
CA VAL A 129 22.96 -63.55 -13.98
C VAL A 129 22.12 -62.91 -12.86
N ARG A 130 21.45 -63.71 -12.01
CA ARG A 130 20.71 -63.20 -10.83
C ARG A 130 21.63 -62.48 -9.85
N LYS A 131 22.79 -63.05 -9.51
CA LYS A 131 23.75 -62.39 -8.60
C LYS A 131 24.22 -61.06 -9.19
N HIS A 132 24.57 -61.05 -10.48
CA HIS A 132 25.05 -59.85 -11.17
C HIS A 132 23.97 -58.76 -11.26
N LEU A 133 22.72 -59.13 -11.57
CA LEU A 133 21.59 -58.20 -11.62
C LEU A 133 21.27 -57.61 -10.26
N VAL A 134 21.19 -58.43 -9.22
CA VAL A 134 20.93 -57.95 -7.86
C VAL A 134 22.03 -56.99 -7.41
N ASP A 135 23.31 -57.30 -7.65
CA ASP A 135 24.42 -56.42 -7.25
C ASP A 135 24.44 -55.10 -8.04
N LYS A 136 24.04 -55.11 -9.33
CA LYS A 136 23.95 -53.89 -10.16
C LYS A 136 22.73 -53.04 -9.85
N LEU A 137 21.60 -53.65 -9.50
CA LEU A 137 20.34 -52.94 -9.26
C LEU A 137 20.19 -52.43 -7.82
N ARG A 138 20.82 -53.09 -6.85
CA ARG A 138 20.83 -52.66 -5.43
C ARG A 138 21.16 -51.17 -5.24
N PRO A 139 22.23 -50.59 -5.85
CA PRO A 139 22.51 -49.16 -5.71
C PRO A 139 21.46 -48.26 -6.38
N VAL A 140 20.84 -48.70 -7.48
CA VAL A 140 19.79 -47.96 -8.17
C VAL A 140 18.54 -47.87 -7.28
N PHE A 141 18.09 -49.00 -6.72
CA PHE A 141 16.99 -49.02 -5.75
C PHE A 141 17.28 -48.23 -4.48
N ALA A 142 18.53 -48.27 -3.97
CA ALA A 142 18.92 -47.47 -2.82
C ALA A 142 18.87 -45.95 -3.10
N MET A 143 19.26 -45.53 -4.30
CA MET A 143 19.18 -44.14 -4.74
C MET A 143 17.72 -43.68 -4.87
N LEU A 144 16.84 -44.54 -5.40
CA LEU A 144 15.41 -44.28 -5.54
C LEU A 144 14.70 -44.16 -4.19
N ASN A 145 15.00 -45.07 -3.24
CA ASN A 145 14.46 -45.00 -1.88
C ASN A 145 14.91 -43.72 -1.14
N ARG A 146 16.11 -43.21 -1.44
CA ARG A 146 16.58 -41.91 -0.92
C ARG A 146 15.83 -40.72 -1.52
N MET A 147 15.41 -40.80 -2.79
CA MET A 147 14.57 -39.77 -3.40
C MET A 147 13.15 -39.77 -2.83
N GLU A 148 12.67 -40.90 -2.33
CA GLU A 148 11.37 -41.01 -1.66
C GLU A 148 11.35 -40.34 -0.28
N GLY A 149 12.52 -40.09 0.33
CA GLY A 149 12.68 -39.55 1.68
C GLY A 149 13.16 -38.10 1.79
N VAL A 150 13.14 -37.29 0.71
CA VAL A 150 13.29 -35.83 0.87
C VAL A 150 11.96 -35.29 1.41
N SER A 151 11.73 -35.52 2.70
CA SER A 151 10.67 -34.84 3.44
C SER A 151 10.85 -33.34 3.25
N GLU A 152 9.75 -32.69 2.89
CA GLU A 152 9.58 -31.25 2.88
C GLU A 152 9.93 -30.68 4.26
N SER A 153 11.21 -30.35 4.51
CA SER A 153 11.55 -29.48 5.63
C SER A 153 11.18 -28.05 5.23
N GLY A 154 9.88 -27.78 5.27
CA GLY A 154 9.34 -26.43 5.21
C GLY A 154 9.69 -25.68 6.49
N THR A 155 10.93 -25.22 6.60
CA THR A 155 11.25 -24.10 7.49
C THR A 155 10.93 -22.81 6.75
N LEU A 156 9.72 -22.30 6.99
CA LEU A 156 9.40 -20.90 6.75
C LEU A 156 10.38 -20.01 7.53
N PRO A 157 11.03 -19.01 6.91
CA PRO A 157 11.72 -17.97 7.65
C PRO A 157 10.68 -17.06 8.33
N LYS A 158 10.92 -16.75 9.61
CA LYS A 158 10.27 -15.64 10.33
C LYS A 158 10.76 -14.29 9.80
#